data_AF-A0A2T9X2A6-F1
#
_entry.id   AF-A0A2T9X2A6-F1
#
_cell.length_a   1.000
_cell.length_b   1.000
_cell.length_c   1.000
_cell.angle_alpha   90.00
_cell.angle_beta   90.00
_cell.angle_gamma   90.00
#
_symmetry.space_group_name_H-M   'P 1'
#
loop_
_entity.id
_entity.type
_entity.pdbx_description
1 polymer ?
#
loop_
_entity_poly.entity_id
_entity_poly.type
_entity_poly.pdbx_seq_one_letter_code
_entity_poly.pdbx_strand_id
1 'polypeptide(L)' 'MRQRGKKYYVYLIEKDKDGNVRERYIGPLDKIIETYLNVGLGALTRPLWARRDLNPRPLGLSPRL' A
#
# COMPACT_ATOMS: atom_id res chain seq x y z
N MET A 1 9.69 -7.32 0.69
CA MET A 1 10.69 -6.28 0.30
C MET A 1 12.05 -6.95 0.17
N ARG A 2 12.95 -6.41 -0.66
CA ARG A 2 14.31 -6.98 -0.88
C ARG A 2 15.38 -5.92 -0.64
N GLN A 3 16.48 -6.29 0.01
CA GLN A 3 17.62 -5.41 0.24
C GLN A 3 18.73 -5.70 -0.76
N ARG A 4 19.35 -4.64 -1.32
CA ARG A 4 20.58 -4.72 -2.12
C ARG A 4 21.53 -3.63 -1.63
N GLY A 5 22.63 -4.04 -1.00
CA GLY A 5 23.52 -3.11 -0.31
C GLY A 5 22.77 -2.31 0.76
N LYS A 6 22.79 -0.98 0.64
CA LYS A 6 22.09 -0.05 1.55
C LYS A 6 20.71 0.41 1.04
N LYS A 7 20.18 -0.20 -0.02
CA LYS A 7 18.91 0.19 -0.65
C LYS A 7 17.86 -0.91 -0.49
N TYR A 8 16.61 -0.50 -0.32
CA TYR A 8 15.44 -1.37 -0.23
C TYR A 8 14.53 -1.20 -1.43
N TYR A 9 14.02 -2.32 -1.93
CA TYR A 9 13.17 -2.39 -3.11
C TYR A 9 11.86 -3.10 -2.76
N VAL A 10 10.75 -2.51 -3.21
CA VAL A 10 9.40 -2.95 -2.93
C VAL A 10 8.85 -3.70 -4.14
N TYR A 11 8.24 -4.84 -3.87
CA TYR A 11 7.60 -5.71 -4.85
C TYR A 11 6.20 -6.04 -4.34
N LEU A 12 5.22 -6.05 -5.24
CA LEU A 12 3.92 -6.65 -5.01
C LEU A 12 4.04 -8.15 -5.27
N ILE A 13 3.66 -8.95 -4.28
CA ILE A 13 3.65 -10.40 -4.38
C ILE A 13 2.18 -10.80 -4.53
N GLU A 14 1.81 -11.25 -5.72
CA GLU A 14 0.48 -11.75 -6.02
C GLU A 14 0.54 -13.27 -6.11
N LYS A 15 -0.45 -13.94 -5.55
CA LYS A 15 -0.63 -15.37 -5.70
C LYS A 15 -1.87 -15.60 -6.55
N ASP A 16 -1.72 -16.29 -7.67
CA ASP A 16 -2.87 -16.67 -8.49
C ASP A 16 -3.67 -17.81 -7.85
N LYS A 17 -4.81 -18.16 -8.44
CA LYS A 17 -5.69 -19.23 -7.94
C LYS A 17 -5.02 -20.60 -7.98
N ASP A 18 -4.08 -20.78 -8.90
CA ASP A 18 -3.30 -22.01 -9.10
C ASP A 18 -2.09 -22.09 -8.16
N GLY A 19 -1.84 -21.04 -7.38
CA GLY A 19 -0.80 -20.97 -6.37
C GLY A 19 0.57 -20.50 -6.87
N ASN A 20 0.68 -20.10 -8.14
CA ASN A 20 1.89 -19.49 -8.68
C ASN A 20 2.06 -18.09 -8.09
N VAL A 21 3.31 -17.79 -7.75
CA VAL A 21 3.71 -16.49 -7.22
C VAL A 21 4.17 -15.61 -8.37
N ARG A 22 3.55 -14.44 -8.50
CA ARG A 22 3.98 -13.37 -9.41
C ARG A 22 4.51 -12.22 -8.59
N GLU A 23 5.71 -11.78 -8.95
CA GLU A 23 6.34 -10.63 -8.33
C GLU A 23 6.36 -9.46 -9.30
N ARG A 24 5.76 -8.35 -8.90
CA ARG A 24 5.79 -7.10 -9.67
C ARG A 24 6.59 -6.06 -8.93
N TYR A 25 7.62 -5.52 -9.59
CA TYR A 25 8.39 -4.41 -9.02
C TYR A 25 7.52 -3.16 -8.92
N ILE A 26 7.49 -2.55 -7.73
CA ILE A 26 6.77 -1.29 -7.47
C ILE A 26 7.74 -0.10 -7.54
N GLY A 27 8.88 -0.18 -6.87
CA GLY A 27 9.81 0.94 -6.76
C GLY A 27 10.78 0.81 -5.58
N PRO A 28 11.71 1.77 -5.44
CA PRO A 28 12.61 1.83 -4.30
C PRO A 28 11.87 2.43 -3.09
N LEU A 29 12.19 1.93 -1.89
CA LEU A 29 11.44 2.21 -0.66
C LEU A 29 11.50 3.69 -0.25
N ASP A 30 12.66 4.32 -0.40
CA ASP A 30 12.91 5.73 -0.12
C ASP A 30 11.94 6.64 -0.91
N LYS A 31 11.74 6.36 -2.20
CA LYS A 31 10.81 7.13 -3.04
C LYS A 31 9.35 6.95 -2.64
N ILE A 32 8.98 5.76 -2.19
CA ILE A 32 7.61 5.47 -1.72
C ILE A 32 7.34 6.23 -0.41
N ILE A 33 8.30 6.23 0.52
CA ILE A 33 8.22 6.99 1.77
C ILE A 33 8.18 8.49 1.49
N GLU A 34 9.06 9.01 0.63
CA GLU A 34 9.07 10.41 0.21
C GLU A 34 7.71 10.82 -0.36
N THR A 35 7.13 10.00 -1.24
CA THR A 35 5.79 10.24 -1.79
C THR A 35 4.72 10.20 -0.70
N TYR A 36 4.76 9.24 0.23
CA TYR A 36 3.77 9.15 1.31
C TYR A 36 3.85 10.34 2.28
N LEU A 37 5.05 10.80 2.61
CA LEU A 37 5.26 11.98 3.45
C LEU A 37 4.81 13.25 2.72
N ASN A 38 5.15 13.41 1.44
CA ASN A 38 4.73 14.56 0.64
C ASN A 38 3.22 14.57 0.39
N VAL A 39 2.59 13.41 0.17
CA VAL A 39 1.13 13.29 0.05
C VAL A 39 0.46 13.47 1.40
N GLY A 40 1.07 13.01 2.50
CA GLY A 40 0.58 13.20 3.86
C GLY A 40 0.60 14.67 4.29
N LEU A 41 1.65 15.42 3.93
CA LEU A 41 1.69 16.88 4.09
C LEU A 41 0.79 17.59 3.07
N GLY A 42 0.70 17.08 1.84
CA GLY A 42 -0.17 17.55 0.79
C GLY A 42 -1.65 17.21 0.99
N ALA A 43 -2.02 16.38 1.98
CA ALA A 43 -3.41 16.02 2.28
C ALA A 43 -4.18 17.10 3.08
N LEU A 44 -3.55 18.24 3.39
CA LEU A 44 -4.28 19.50 3.58
C LEU A 44 -4.82 20.07 2.25
N THR A 45 -4.38 19.54 1.10
CA THR A 45 -4.83 19.85 -0.27
C THR A 45 -5.08 18.56 -1.07
N ARG A 46 -6.22 17.92 -0.80
CA ARG A 46 -6.69 16.61 -1.30
C ARG A 46 -6.40 16.26 -2.78
N PRO A 47 -5.83 15.07 -3.05
CA PRO A 47 -6.03 14.34 -4.30
C PRO A 47 -7.25 13.40 -4.24
N LEU A 48 -7.99 13.27 -5.36
CA LEU A 48 -9.25 12.51 -5.54
C LEU A 48 -9.20 11.00 -5.17
N TRP A 49 -8.01 10.47 -4.91
CA TRP A 49 -7.71 9.05 -4.70
C TRP A 49 -7.94 8.60 -3.25
N ALA A 50 -8.05 9.55 -2.30
CA ALA A 50 -8.24 9.29 -0.87
C ALA A 50 -9.66 8.82 -0.47
N ARG A 51 -10.54 8.53 -1.44
CA ARG A 51 -11.91 8.02 -1.18
C ARG A 51 -12.04 6.50 -1.21
N ARG A 52 -10.95 5.75 -1.42
CA ARG A 52 -10.96 4.30 -1.23
C ARG A 52 -10.35 3.98 0.13
N ASP A 53 -11.26 3.84 1.08
CA ASP A 53 -11.04 3.20 2.37
C ASP A 53 -10.08 2.01 2.24
N LEU A 54 -8.92 2.11 2.88
CA LEU A 54 -7.91 1.04 2.96
C LEU A 54 -8.18 0.08 4.14
N ASN A 55 -9.34 0.19 4.78
CA ASN A 55 -9.80 -0.78 5.78
C ASN A 55 -11.34 -0.92 5.75
N PRO A 56 -11.91 -1.63 4.77
CA PRO A 56 -13.31 -2.01 4.89
C PRO A 56 -13.43 -2.92 6.11
N ARG A 57 -13.98 -2.39 7.21
CA ARG A 57 -14.35 -3.22 8.36
C ARG A 57 -15.26 -4.36 7.86
N PRO A 58 -15.19 -5.57 8.44
CA PRO A 58 -16.20 -6.58 8.19
C PRO A 58 -17.58 -6.02 8.52
N LEU A 59 -18.46 -5.91 7.53
CA LEU A 59 -19.87 -5.58 7.73
C LEU A 59 -20.52 -6.76 8.46
N GLY A 60 -20.59 -6.72 9.79
CA GLY A 60 -21.18 -7.82 10.54
C GLY A 60 -21.20 -7.76 12.06
N LEU A 61 -20.67 -6.71 12.70
CA LEU A 61 -20.79 -6.55 14.15
C LEU A 61 -21.45 -5.20 14.48
N SER A 62 -22.78 -5.18 14.42
CA SER A 62 -23.57 -4.14 15.06
C SER A 62 -23.58 -4.40 16.58
N PRO A 63 -23.30 -3.40 17.44
CA PRO A 63 -23.62 -3.51 18.86
C PRO A 63 -25.14 -3.58 19.00
N ARG A 64 -25.64 -4.64 19.64
CA ARG A 64 -27.00 -4.63 20.20
C ARG A 64 -26.96 -3.70 21.41
N LEU A 65 -27.63 -2.56 21.30
CA LEU A 65 -28.22 -1.86 22.45
C LEU A 65 -29.65 -2.38 22.62
#